data_AF-A0A952S741-F1
#
_entry.id   AF-A0A952S741-F1
#
_cell.length_a   1.000
_cell.length_b   1.000
_cell.length_c   1.000
_cell.angle_alpha   90.00
_cell.angle_beta   90.00
_cell.angle_gamma   90.00
#
_symmetry.space_group_name_H-M   'P 1'
#
loop_
_entity.id
_entity.type
_entity.pdbx_description
1 polymer ?
#
loop_
_entity_poly.entity_id
_entity_poly.type
_entity_poly.pdbx_seq_one_letter_code
_entity_poly.pdbx_strand_id
1 'polypeptide(L)'
;MRKRDREKIVKNIELGIESKQGRPISVRPYDEDHKKLEEIAAETGENKSAIVRRMIHFALTDRHQHFASGRCEEKLDWLVRTGRQNETVDLAVSDSVGEIRESIDRMESELENALELLRQASSLTTEIYSMSSMSISSLNLVFTKLIEYTSSSPNDRKQSVVIASTAMAELIEHAVSDLKKCLLFHEHVSGNESLDNSYLATKVRILKQRIDSLPKPANQIASE
;
A
#
# COMPACT_ATOMS: atom_id res chain seq x y z
N MET A 1 38.30 -43.00 25.74
CA MET A 1 38.78 -43.98 24.73
C MET A 1 39.46 -43.22 23.59
N ARG A 2 40.71 -43.53 23.22
CA ARG A 2 41.48 -42.71 22.25
C ARG A 2 41.04 -43.04 20.82
N LYS A 3 41.09 -42.05 19.91
CA LYS A 3 40.60 -42.12 18.52
C LYS A 3 41.10 -43.36 17.75
N ARG A 4 42.36 -43.76 18.00
CA ARG A 4 43.00 -44.96 17.41
C ARG A 4 42.37 -46.29 17.84
N ASP A 5 41.85 -46.39 19.06
CA ASP A 5 41.18 -47.60 19.54
C ASP A 5 39.79 -47.74 18.91
N ARG A 6 39.13 -46.60 18.68
CA ARG A 6 37.83 -46.53 17.99
C ARG A 6 37.97 -46.92 16.52
N GLU A 7 39.01 -46.47 15.83
CA GLU A 7 39.30 -46.86 14.44
C GLU A 7 39.68 -48.34 14.31
N LYS A 8 40.41 -48.93 15.27
CA LYS A 8 40.68 -50.39 15.27
C LYS A 8 39.41 -51.22 15.46
N ILE A 9 38.51 -50.77 16.33
CA ILE A 9 37.23 -51.46 16.56
C ILE A 9 36.35 -51.35 15.31
N VAL A 10 36.25 -50.16 14.70
CA VAL A 10 35.48 -49.95 13.47
C VAL A 10 36.04 -50.77 12.31
N LYS A 11 37.37 -50.78 12.12
CA LYS A 11 38.03 -51.56 11.06
C LYS A 11 37.87 -53.09 11.23
N ASN A 12 37.76 -53.56 12.47
CA ASN A 12 37.47 -54.98 12.75
C ASN A 12 35.99 -55.34 12.63
N ILE A 13 35.07 -54.37 12.72
CA ILE A 13 33.63 -54.57 12.48
C ILE A 13 33.34 -54.55 10.97
N GLU A 14 34.03 -53.71 10.20
CA GLU A 14 33.85 -53.58 8.74
C GLU A 14 34.38 -54.78 7.93
N LEU A 15 35.26 -55.61 8.50
CA LEU A 15 35.81 -56.82 7.84
C LEU A 15 35.01 -58.11 8.14
N GLY A 16 33.87 -58.02 8.85
CA GLY A 16 33.14 -59.18 9.38
C GLY A 16 31.69 -59.36 8.93
N ILE A 17 31.20 -58.60 7.94
CA ILE A 17 29.85 -58.78 7.39
C ILE A 17 29.98 -59.08 5.89
N GLU A 18 30.51 -60.26 5.58
CA GLU A 18 30.12 -60.89 4.33
C GLU A 18 28.58 -61.02 4.35
N SER A 19 27.93 -60.40 3.38
CA SER A 19 26.56 -60.70 3.01
C SER A 19 26.45 -62.21 2.78
N LYS A 20 26.04 -62.95 3.81
CA LYS A 20 25.75 -64.39 3.67
C LYS A 20 24.61 -64.49 2.66
N GLN A 21 24.96 -64.77 1.41
CA GLN A 21 23.97 -65.01 0.35
C GLN A 21 23.05 -66.14 0.84
N GLY A 22 21.77 -65.82 1.00
CA GLY A 22 20.77 -66.81 1.40
C GLY A 22 20.67 -67.93 0.37
N ARG A 23 20.31 -69.14 0.81
CA ARG A 23 20.06 -70.25 -0.12
C ARG A 23 18.81 -69.99 -0.95
N PRO A 24 18.81 -70.28 -2.26
CA PRO A 24 17.61 -70.17 -3.06
C PRO A 24 16.58 -71.20 -2.60
N ILE A 25 15.33 -70.76 -2.43
CA ILE A 25 14.18 -71.61 -2.08
C ILE A 25 13.23 -71.57 -3.28
N SER A 26 12.90 -72.74 -3.82
CA SER A 26 11.86 -72.88 -4.82
C SER A 26 10.53 -73.18 -4.13
N VAL A 27 9.55 -72.29 -4.31
CA VAL A 27 8.20 -72.44 -3.78
C VAL A 27 7.24 -72.51 -4.95
N ARG A 28 6.29 -73.46 -4.91
CA ARG A 28 5.20 -73.55 -5.89
C ARG A 28 3.91 -73.03 -5.26
N PRO A 29 3.55 -71.76 -5.47
CA PRO A 29 2.30 -71.20 -4.96
C PRO A 29 1.09 -71.75 -5.71
N TYR A 30 -0.11 -71.57 -5.14
CA TYR A 30 -1.36 -71.77 -5.86
C TYR A 30 -1.53 -70.70 -6.95
N ASP A 31 -2.29 -71.01 -8.00
CA ASP A 31 -2.43 -70.14 -9.17
C ASP A 31 -3.04 -68.77 -8.83
N GLU A 32 -3.97 -68.72 -7.86
CA GLU A 32 -4.55 -67.46 -7.39
C GLU A 32 -3.54 -66.56 -6.68
N ASP A 33 -2.69 -67.14 -5.82
CA ASP A 33 -1.65 -66.40 -5.10
C ASP A 33 -0.57 -65.91 -6.05
N HIS A 34 -0.25 -66.70 -7.08
CA HIS A 34 0.68 -66.28 -8.12
C HIS A 34 0.15 -65.05 -8.89
N LYS A 35 -1.14 -65.06 -9.23
CA LYS A 35 -1.79 -63.95 -9.93
C LYS A 35 -1.80 -62.66 -9.11
N LYS A 36 -2.08 -62.75 -7.80
CA LYS A 36 -2.02 -61.59 -6.89
C LYS A 36 -0.61 -61.04 -6.73
N LEU A 37 0.41 -61.92 -6.69
CA LEU A 37 1.80 -61.48 -6.64
C LEU A 37 2.23 -60.75 -7.91
N GLU A 38 1.71 -61.16 -9.08
CA GLU A 38 1.92 -60.43 -10.33
C GLU A 38 1.30 -59.03 -10.31
N GLU A 39 0.06 -58.93 -9.82
CA GLU A 39 -0.66 -57.66 -9.71
C GLU A 39 0.09 -56.66 -8.82
N ILE A 40 0.53 -57.10 -7.63
CA ILE A 40 1.30 -56.26 -6.71
C ILE A 40 2.65 -55.87 -7.30
N ALA A 41 3.33 -56.79 -7.99
CA ALA A 41 4.60 -56.50 -8.65
C ALA A 41 4.43 -55.45 -9.78
N ALA A 42 3.32 -55.51 -10.51
CA ALA A 42 3.01 -54.54 -11.56
C ALA A 42 2.70 -53.14 -11.00
N GLU A 43 1.96 -53.06 -9.89
CA GLU A 43 1.62 -51.78 -9.24
C GLU A 43 2.81 -51.11 -8.54
N THR A 44 3.66 -51.91 -7.89
CA THR A 44 4.77 -51.40 -7.06
C THR A 44 6.09 -51.27 -7.82
N GLY A 45 6.21 -51.94 -8.98
CA GLY A 45 7.48 -52.05 -9.72
C GLY A 45 8.54 -52.92 -9.00
N GLU A 46 8.17 -53.64 -7.94
CA GLU A 46 9.09 -54.47 -7.16
C GLU A 46 9.19 -55.90 -7.73
N ASN A 47 10.37 -56.53 -7.58
CA ASN A 47 10.56 -57.93 -7.97
C ASN A 47 9.80 -58.86 -7.02
N LYS A 48 9.06 -59.84 -7.56
CA LYS A 48 8.32 -60.88 -6.79
C LYS A 48 9.14 -61.50 -5.66
N SER A 49 10.42 -61.78 -5.88
CA SER A 49 11.28 -62.38 -4.83
C SER A 49 11.61 -61.42 -3.70
N ALA A 50 11.57 -60.10 -3.93
CA ALA A 50 11.68 -59.09 -2.88
C ALA A 50 10.39 -59.01 -2.06
N ILE A 51 9.23 -59.02 -2.74
CA ILE A 51 7.90 -59.05 -2.12
C ILE A 51 7.76 -60.28 -1.22
N VAL A 52 8.04 -61.47 -1.75
CA VAL A 52 7.97 -62.74 -1.01
C VAL A 52 8.97 -62.77 0.15
N ARG A 53 10.21 -62.26 -0.03
CA ARG A 53 11.16 -62.14 1.10
C ARG A 53 10.64 -61.23 2.19
N ARG A 54 10.01 -60.10 1.83
CA ARG A 54 9.40 -59.19 2.79
C ARG A 54 8.21 -59.83 3.50
N MET A 55 7.36 -60.56 2.78
CA MET A 55 6.25 -61.32 3.35
C MET A 55 6.71 -62.42 4.31
N ILE A 56 7.75 -63.18 3.94
CA ILE A 56 8.34 -64.22 4.80
C ILE A 56 9.00 -63.58 6.02
N HIS A 57 9.79 -62.52 5.82
CA HIS A 57 10.39 -61.77 6.92
C HIS A 57 9.30 -61.24 7.86
N PHE A 58 8.22 -60.69 7.30
CA PHE A 58 7.06 -60.22 8.03
C PHE A 58 6.43 -61.36 8.83
N ALA A 59 6.03 -62.46 8.20
CA ALA A 59 5.44 -63.63 8.86
C ALA A 59 6.34 -64.25 9.96
N LEU A 60 7.67 -64.21 9.78
CA LEU A 60 8.63 -64.72 10.75
C LEU A 60 8.90 -63.74 11.90
N THR A 61 8.84 -62.44 11.65
CA THR A 61 8.99 -61.39 12.67
C THR A 61 7.69 -61.22 13.46
N ASP A 62 6.55 -61.56 12.86
CA ASP A 62 5.22 -61.24 13.35
C ASP A 62 4.60 -62.34 14.23
N ARG A 63 5.37 -62.84 15.21
CA ARG A 63 4.76 -63.53 16.36
C ARG A 63 4.06 -62.58 17.34
N HIS A 64 4.03 -61.25 17.13
CA HIS A 64 3.50 -60.32 18.13
C HIS A 64 2.82 -59.03 17.62
N GLN A 65 2.57 -58.81 16.32
CA GLN A 65 1.75 -57.68 15.88
C GLN A 65 0.56 -58.18 15.08
N HIS A 66 -0.47 -58.59 15.81
CA HIS A 66 -1.83 -58.47 15.31
C HIS A 66 -1.95 -57.16 14.53
N PHE A 67 -2.47 -57.23 13.30
CA PHE A 67 -2.89 -56.07 12.52
C PHE A 67 -3.68 -55.15 13.44
N ALA A 68 -3.00 -54.19 14.08
CA ALA A 68 -3.65 -53.20 14.92
C ALA A 68 -4.16 -52.14 13.95
N SER A 69 -5.24 -52.48 13.24
CA SER A 69 -6.07 -51.57 12.47
C SER A 69 -6.26 -50.23 13.21
N GLY A 70 -6.35 -50.27 14.55
CA GLY A 70 -6.42 -49.10 15.42
C GLY A 70 -5.36 -48.02 15.19
N ARG A 71 -4.06 -48.34 14.99
CA ARG A 71 -3.05 -47.27 14.83
C ARG A 71 -3.09 -46.57 13.46
N CYS A 72 -3.42 -47.32 12.41
CA CYS A 72 -3.60 -46.74 11.08
C CYS A 72 -4.93 -45.99 10.98
N GLU A 73 -5.98 -46.50 11.64
CA GLU A 73 -7.30 -45.88 11.75
C GLU A 73 -7.27 -44.58 12.57
N GLU A 74 -6.58 -44.55 13.71
CA GLU A 74 -6.36 -43.33 14.51
C GLU A 74 -5.63 -42.24 13.72
N LYS A 75 -4.62 -42.63 12.92
CA LYS A 75 -3.88 -41.69 12.07
C LYS A 75 -4.74 -41.14 10.93
N LEU A 76 -5.57 -41.99 10.32
CA LEU A 76 -6.51 -41.57 9.27
C LEU A 76 -7.61 -40.66 9.84
N ASP A 77 -8.17 -41.00 11.00
CA ASP A 77 -9.18 -40.19 11.67
C ASP A 77 -8.62 -38.83 12.11
N TRP A 78 -7.37 -38.80 12.60
CA TRP A 78 -6.64 -37.56 12.86
C TRP A 78 -6.48 -36.72 11.59
N LEU A 79 -6.02 -37.30 10.48
CA LEU A 79 -5.87 -36.60 9.21
C LEU A 79 -7.19 -36.05 8.68
N VAL A 80 -8.29 -36.80 8.81
CA VAL A 80 -9.64 -36.36 8.40
C VAL A 80 -10.12 -35.21 9.28
N ARG A 81 -9.93 -35.30 10.60
CA ARG A 81 -10.29 -34.22 11.54
C ARG A 81 -9.49 -32.95 11.27
N THR A 82 -8.18 -33.06 11.12
CA THR A 82 -7.32 -31.91 10.81
C THR A 82 -7.62 -31.34 9.43
N GLY A 83 -7.89 -32.17 8.42
CA GLY A 83 -8.30 -31.73 7.08
C GLY A 83 -9.59 -30.91 7.11
N ARG A 84 -10.63 -31.41 7.80
CA ARG A 84 -11.89 -30.68 7.98
C ARG A 84 -11.72 -29.39 8.77
N GLN A 85 -10.91 -29.42 9.84
CA GLN A 85 -10.65 -28.23 10.64
C GLN A 85 -9.90 -27.17 9.82
N ASN A 86 -8.92 -27.57 9.01
CA ASN A 86 -8.22 -26.66 8.11
C ASN A 86 -9.16 -26.10 7.03
N GLU A 87 -10.03 -26.91 6.45
CA GLU A 87 -11.04 -26.42 5.48
C GLU A 87 -11.98 -25.39 6.11
N THR A 88 -12.43 -25.60 7.35
CA THR A 88 -13.25 -24.60 8.06
C THR A 88 -12.48 -23.32 8.37
N VAL A 89 -11.20 -23.42 8.68
CA VAL A 89 -10.34 -22.25 8.92
C VAL A 89 -10.08 -21.51 7.61
N ASP A 90 -9.81 -22.22 6.52
CA ASP A 90 -9.58 -21.63 5.19
C ASP A 90 -10.84 -20.89 4.69
N LEU A 91 -12.03 -21.46 4.92
CA LEU A 91 -13.30 -20.79 4.62
C LEU A 91 -13.49 -19.53 5.48
N ALA A 92 -13.27 -19.61 6.79
CA ALA A 92 -13.38 -18.46 7.68
C ALA A 92 -12.36 -17.35 7.34
N VAL A 93 -11.14 -17.73 6.97
CA VAL A 93 -10.11 -16.80 6.50
C VAL A 93 -10.53 -16.18 5.18
N SER A 94 -11.00 -16.97 4.21
CA SER A 94 -11.50 -16.48 2.93
C SER A 94 -12.64 -15.48 3.10
N ASP A 95 -13.61 -15.77 3.97
CA ASP A 95 -14.73 -14.89 4.28
C ASP A 95 -14.23 -13.57 4.90
N SER A 96 -13.33 -13.66 5.90
CA SER A 96 -12.75 -12.47 6.53
C SER A 96 -11.95 -11.61 5.55
N VAL A 97 -11.23 -12.22 4.61
CA VAL A 97 -10.50 -11.52 3.55
C VAL A 97 -11.47 -10.86 2.57
N GLY A 98 -12.60 -11.52 2.28
CA GLY A 98 -13.70 -10.95 1.51
C GLY A 98 -14.28 -9.68 2.17
N GLU A 99 -14.60 -9.76 3.45
CA GLU A 99 -15.10 -8.61 4.22
C GLU A 99 -14.10 -7.45 4.29
N ILE A 100 -12.81 -7.76 4.49
CA ILE A 100 -11.73 -6.75 4.46
C ILE A 100 -11.67 -6.09 3.10
N ARG A 101 -11.74 -6.86 2.01
CA ARG A 101 -11.71 -6.32 0.65
C ARG A 101 -12.90 -5.40 0.37
N GLU A 102 -14.12 -5.80 0.73
CA GLU A 102 -15.29 -4.94 0.59
C GLU A 102 -15.17 -3.66 1.42
N SER A 103 -14.55 -3.74 2.61
CA SER A 103 -14.29 -2.57 3.45
C SER A 103 -13.29 -1.62 2.80
N ILE A 104 -12.23 -2.14 2.18
CA ILE A 104 -11.26 -1.36 1.41
C ILE A 104 -11.93 -0.68 0.23
N ASP A 105 -12.70 -1.43 -0.57
CA ASP A 105 -13.40 -0.89 -1.75
C ASP A 105 -14.36 0.26 -1.35
N ARG A 106 -15.08 0.13 -0.22
CA ARG A 106 -15.91 1.22 0.33
C ARG A 106 -15.07 2.42 0.75
N MET A 107 -13.96 2.20 1.47
CA MET A 107 -13.10 3.28 1.95
C MET A 107 -12.44 4.05 0.79
N GLU A 108 -12.03 3.36 -0.27
CA GLU A 108 -11.51 3.98 -1.49
C GLU A 108 -12.57 4.86 -2.17
N SER A 109 -13.83 4.37 -2.25
CA SER A 109 -14.93 5.17 -2.79
C SER A 109 -15.26 6.39 -1.93
N GLU A 110 -15.20 6.27 -0.61
CA GLU A 110 -15.40 7.41 0.31
C GLU A 110 -14.28 8.44 0.19
N LEU A 111 -13.03 7.99 0.02
CA LEU A 111 -11.87 8.84 -0.18
C LEU A 111 -11.98 9.65 -1.49
N GLU A 112 -12.37 9.01 -2.59
CA GLU A 112 -12.55 9.69 -3.87
C GLU A 112 -13.63 10.78 -3.77
N ASN A 113 -14.75 10.49 -3.10
CA ASN A 113 -15.79 11.48 -2.81
C ASN A 113 -15.27 12.65 -1.95
N ALA A 114 -14.45 12.36 -0.94
CA ALA A 114 -13.85 13.38 -0.09
C ALA A 114 -12.87 14.29 -0.86
N LEU A 115 -12.08 13.72 -1.78
CA LEU A 115 -11.18 14.48 -2.65
C LEU A 115 -11.94 15.41 -3.59
N GLU A 116 -13.04 14.94 -4.17
CA GLU A 116 -13.88 15.77 -5.02
C GLU A 116 -14.53 16.92 -4.24
N LEU A 117 -15.02 16.66 -3.02
CA LEU A 117 -15.52 17.71 -2.13
C LEU A 117 -14.44 18.73 -1.77
N LEU A 118 -13.20 18.28 -1.52
CA LEU A 118 -12.08 19.17 -1.23
C LEU A 118 -11.74 20.07 -2.43
N ARG A 119 -11.79 19.51 -3.65
CA ARG A 119 -11.59 20.26 -4.90
C ARG A 119 -12.66 21.34 -5.07
N GLN A 120 -13.92 21.00 -4.81
CA GLN A 120 -15.03 21.95 -4.87
C GLN A 120 -14.90 23.05 -3.81
N ALA A 121 -14.53 22.68 -2.58
CA ALA A 121 -14.31 23.63 -1.50
C ALA A 121 -13.16 24.61 -1.84
N SER A 122 -12.06 24.12 -2.40
CA SER A 122 -10.95 24.95 -2.86
C SER A 122 -11.39 25.95 -3.94
N SER A 123 -12.18 25.49 -4.92
CA SER A 123 -12.76 26.37 -5.96
C SER A 123 -13.64 27.45 -5.34
N LEU A 124 -14.56 27.07 -4.45
CA LEU A 124 -15.46 27.99 -3.78
C LEU A 124 -14.71 29.03 -2.93
N THR A 125 -13.71 28.60 -2.15
CA THR A 125 -12.88 29.52 -1.36
C THR A 125 -12.16 30.51 -2.26
N THR A 126 -11.63 30.06 -3.40
CA THR A 126 -10.98 30.93 -4.38
C THR A 126 -11.94 31.96 -4.98
N GLU A 127 -13.19 31.57 -5.27
CA GLU A 127 -14.23 32.48 -5.75
C GLU A 127 -14.65 33.50 -4.69
N ILE A 128 -14.93 33.06 -3.46
CA ILE A 128 -15.27 33.93 -2.33
C ILE A 128 -14.16 34.96 -2.11
N TYR A 129 -12.91 34.50 -2.15
CA TYR A 129 -11.75 35.35 -2.00
C TYR A 129 -11.65 36.39 -3.12
N SER A 130 -11.83 35.98 -4.37
CA SER A 130 -11.83 36.86 -5.53
C SER A 130 -12.95 37.91 -5.46
N MET A 131 -14.17 37.49 -5.09
CA MET A 131 -15.31 38.39 -4.90
C MET A 131 -15.09 39.39 -3.77
N SER A 132 -14.50 38.94 -2.65
CA SER A 132 -14.17 39.80 -1.51
C SER A 132 -13.14 40.87 -1.92
N SER A 133 -12.11 40.48 -2.68
CA SER A 133 -11.11 41.40 -3.22
C SER A 133 -11.71 42.44 -4.18
N MET A 134 -12.61 42.02 -5.07
CA MET A 134 -13.35 42.93 -5.96
C MET A 134 -14.24 43.90 -5.18
N SER A 135 -14.88 43.42 -4.12
CA SER A 135 -15.74 44.24 -3.25
C SER A 135 -14.94 45.32 -2.52
N ILE A 136 -13.80 44.96 -1.95
CA ILE A 136 -12.88 45.92 -1.30
C ILE A 136 -12.39 46.96 -2.31
N SER A 137 -11.98 46.53 -3.51
CA SER A 137 -11.53 47.45 -4.56
C SER A 137 -12.63 48.43 -4.97
N SER A 138 -13.88 47.94 -5.07
CA SER A 138 -15.05 48.76 -5.41
C SER A 138 -15.36 49.77 -4.31
N LEU A 139 -15.30 49.36 -3.05
CA LEU A 139 -15.45 50.26 -1.90
C LEU A 139 -14.38 51.34 -1.90
N ASN A 140 -13.13 50.97 -2.15
CA ASN A 140 -12.02 51.92 -2.17
C ASN A 140 -12.16 52.94 -3.30
N LEU A 141 -12.66 52.53 -4.47
CA LEU A 141 -13.01 53.44 -5.57
C LEU A 141 -14.11 54.44 -5.17
N VAL A 142 -15.17 53.96 -4.52
CA VAL A 142 -16.27 54.81 -4.03
C VAL A 142 -15.76 55.82 -3.00
N PHE A 143 -14.94 55.39 -2.04
CA PHE A 143 -14.32 56.29 -1.06
C PHE A 143 -13.41 57.33 -1.71
N THR A 144 -12.59 56.93 -2.68
CA THR A 144 -11.73 57.86 -3.44
C THR A 144 -12.57 58.93 -4.13
N LYS A 145 -13.65 58.52 -4.81
CA LYS A 145 -14.56 59.45 -5.50
C LYS A 145 -15.28 60.38 -4.52
N LEU A 146 -15.72 59.87 -3.37
CA LEU A 146 -16.32 60.68 -2.31
C LEU A 146 -15.35 61.76 -1.81
N ILE A 147 -14.08 61.42 -1.57
CA ILE A 147 -13.07 62.39 -1.13
C ILE A 147 -12.75 63.40 -2.24
N GLU A 148 -12.67 62.96 -3.50
CA GLU A 148 -12.52 63.88 -4.64
C GLU A 148 -13.67 64.90 -4.72
N TYR A 149 -14.92 64.47 -4.50
CA TYR A 149 -16.10 65.34 -4.55
C TYR A 149 -16.18 66.31 -3.36
N THR A 150 -15.71 65.92 -2.17
CA THR A 150 -15.75 66.76 -0.96
C THR A 150 -14.53 67.68 -0.83
N SER A 151 -13.46 67.41 -1.56
CA SER A 151 -12.24 68.22 -1.57
C SER A 151 -12.42 69.56 -2.30
N SER A 152 -12.08 70.65 -1.61
CA SER A 152 -12.18 72.04 -2.08
C SER A 152 -10.94 72.52 -2.85
N SER A 153 -9.79 71.83 -2.73
CA SER A 153 -8.53 72.19 -3.41
C SER A 153 -8.07 71.11 -4.41
N PRO A 154 -7.56 71.48 -5.59
CA PRO A 154 -7.09 70.51 -6.59
C PRO A 154 -5.85 69.73 -6.15
N ASN A 155 -5.10 70.22 -5.15
CA ASN A 155 -3.94 69.52 -4.60
C ASN A 155 -4.38 68.38 -3.67
N ASP A 156 -5.39 68.61 -2.82
CA ASP A 156 -5.94 67.60 -1.92
C ASP A 156 -6.60 66.46 -2.70
N ARG A 157 -7.22 66.75 -3.87
CA ARG A 157 -7.73 65.72 -4.79
C ARG A 157 -6.62 64.79 -5.28
N LYS A 158 -5.50 65.34 -5.75
CA LYS A 158 -4.36 64.53 -6.23
C LYS A 158 -3.77 63.69 -5.12
N GLN A 159 -3.63 64.26 -3.92
CA GLN A 159 -3.07 63.55 -2.77
C GLN A 159 -3.99 62.42 -2.29
N SER A 160 -5.31 62.62 -2.33
CA SER A 160 -6.30 61.59 -2.01
C SER A 160 -6.27 60.41 -2.99
N VAL A 161 -6.15 60.67 -4.29
CA VAL A 161 -5.99 59.62 -5.31
C VAL A 161 -4.74 58.78 -5.06
N VAL A 162 -3.63 59.42 -4.68
CA VAL A 162 -2.38 58.71 -4.35
C VAL A 162 -2.57 57.84 -3.12
N ILE A 163 -3.12 58.38 -2.02
CA ILE A 163 -3.37 57.62 -0.78
C ILE A 163 -4.26 56.40 -1.04
N ALA A 164 -5.36 56.59 -1.78
CA ALA A 164 -6.26 55.48 -2.09
C ALA A 164 -5.61 54.41 -2.99
N SER A 165 -4.78 54.84 -3.95
CA SER A 165 -4.04 53.93 -4.84
C SER A 165 -2.98 53.13 -4.07
N THR A 166 -2.26 53.77 -3.14
CA THR A 166 -1.28 53.11 -2.28
C THR A 166 -1.95 52.11 -1.33
N ALA A 167 -3.05 52.50 -0.67
CA ALA A 167 -3.79 51.59 0.20
C ALA A 167 -4.34 50.36 -0.57
N MET A 168 -4.77 50.56 -1.82
CA MET A 168 -5.20 49.47 -2.69
C MET A 168 -4.06 48.52 -3.03
N ALA A 169 -2.87 49.07 -3.29
CA ALA A 169 -1.66 48.29 -3.59
C ALA A 169 -1.25 47.42 -2.39
N GLU A 170 -1.22 48.00 -1.19
CA GLU A 170 -0.89 47.28 0.05
C GLU A 170 -1.90 46.17 0.36
N LEU A 171 -3.20 46.44 0.21
CA LEU A 171 -4.25 45.42 0.40
C LEU A 171 -4.11 44.26 -0.59
N ILE A 172 -3.74 44.56 -1.84
CA ILE A 172 -3.53 43.55 -2.87
C ILE A 172 -2.25 42.76 -2.61
N GLU A 173 -1.19 43.40 -2.14
CA GLU A 173 0.05 42.72 -1.76
C GLU A 173 -0.16 41.78 -0.56
N HIS A 174 -0.88 42.24 0.46
CA HIS A 174 -1.29 41.42 1.60
C HIS A 174 -2.15 40.23 1.15
N ALA A 175 -3.12 40.48 0.28
CA ALA A 175 -3.96 39.46 -0.32
C ALA A 175 -3.14 38.39 -1.04
N VAL A 176 -2.25 38.78 -1.97
CA VAL A 176 -1.38 37.83 -2.69
C VAL A 176 -0.50 37.03 -1.74
N SER A 177 0.03 37.65 -0.69
CA SER A 177 0.83 36.98 0.33
C SER A 177 0.04 35.89 1.05
N ASP A 178 -1.19 36.18 1.47
CA ASP A 178 -2.05 35.22 2.16
C ASP A 178 -2.53 34.10 1.23
N LEU A 179 -2.84 34.42 -0.03
CA LEU A 179 -3.16 33.40 -1.03
C LEU A 179 -1.98 32.45 -1.25
N LYS A 180 -0.74 32.98 -1.36
CA LYS A 180 0.48 32.17 -1.46
C LYS A 180 0.67 31.28 -0.23
N LYS A 181 0.44 31.77 0.99
CA LYS A 181 0.52 30.95 2.21
C LYS A 181 -0.55 29.86 2.21
N CYS A 182 -1.78 30.18 1.79
CA CYS A 182 -2.87 29.22 1.67
C CYS A 182 -2.53 28.14 0.63
N LEU A 183 -1.97 28.54 -0.51
CA LEU A 183 -1.52 27.61 -1.54
C LEU A 183 -0.35 26.75 -1.07
N LEU A 184 0.65 27.31 -0.37
CA LEU A 184 1.74 26.51 0.21
C LEU A 184 1.24 25.50 1.25
N PHE A 185 0.21 25.85 2.02
CA PHE A 185 -0.47 24.94 2.94
C PHE A 185 -1.18 23.79 2.19
N HIS A 186 -1.68 24.05 0.98
CA HIS A 186 -2.35 23.06 0.13
C HIS A 186 -1.43 22.38 -0.93
N GLU A 187 -0.25 22.91 -1.23
CA GLU A 187 0.76 22.38 -2.17
C GLU A 187 1.54 21.20 -1.60
N HIS A 188 1.34 20.85 -0.33
CA HIS A 188 1.62 19.48 0.13
C HIS A 188 0.71 18.43 -0.55
N VAL A 189 -0.24 18.84 -1.41
CA VAL A 189 -1.18 17.92 -2.09
C VAL A 189 -1.15 17.98 -3.63
N SER A 190 -0.73 19.05 -4.32
CA SER A 190 -0.69 18.98 -5.80
C SER A 190 0.02 20.16 -6.46
N GLY A 191 1.08 19.87 -7.22
CA GLY A 191 1.70 20.82 -8.13
C GLY A 191 0.77 21.14 -9.31
N ASN A 192 0.40 22.40 -9.48
CA ASN A 192 -0.11 22.86 -10.77
C ASN A 192 0.09 24.37 -10.95
N GLU A 193 0.56 24.73 -12.15
CA GLU A 193 0.87 26.07 -12.66
C GLU A 193 -0.38 26.97 -12.85
N SER A 194 -1.34 26.91 -11.93
CA SER A 194 -2.64 27.62 -12.02
C SER A 194 -2.56 29.10 -11.59
N LEU A 195 -1.57 29.44 -10.75
CA LEU A 195 -1.44 30.76 -10.13
C LEU A 195 -1.15 31.89 -11.10
N ASP A 196 -0.32 31.64 -12.12
CA ASP A 196 0.09 32.65 -13.09
C ASP A 196 -1.05 33.08 -14.02
N ASN A 197 -2.11 32.26 -14.12
CA ASN A 197 -3.33 32.57 -14.86
C ASN A 197 -4.44 33.16 -13.98
N SER A 198 -4.19 33.39 -12.69
CA SER A 198 -5.20 34.00 -11.82
C SER A 198 -5.45 35.47 -12.20
N TYR A 199 -6.73 35.85 -12.19
CA TYR A 199 -7.16 37.24 -12.42
C TYR A 199 -6.48 38.22 -11.45
N LEU A 200 -6.23 37.78 -10.21
CA LEU A 200 -5.53 38.56 -9.19
C LEU A 200 -4.06 38.83 -9.58
N ALA A 201 -3.31 37.81 -10.02
CA ALA A 201 -1.93 37.99 -10.47
C ALA A 201 -1.83 38.98 -11.63
N THR A 202 -2.81 38.96 -12.53
CA THR A 202 -2.91 39.92 -13.64
C THR A 202 -3.24 41.34 -13.14
N LYS A 203 -4.15 41.48 -12.17
CA LYS A 203 -4.49 42.78 -11.55
C LYS A 203 -3.32 43.39 -10.78
N VAL A 204 -2.56 42.58 -10.03
CA VAL A 204 -1.36 43.02 -9.31
C VAL A 204 -0.32 43.58 -10.27
N ARG A 205 -0.10 42.89 -11.39
CA ARG A 205 0.84 43.33 -12.44
C ARG A 205 0.43 44.68 -13.03
N ILE A 206 -0.86 44.84 -13.37
CA ILE A 206 -1.40 46.09 -13.92
C ILE A 206 -1.29 47.23 -12.90
N LEU A 207 -1.56 46.99 -11.62
CA LEU A 207 -1.46 48.01 -10.58
C LEU A 207 -0.03 48.42 -10.28
N LYS A 208 0.91 47.46 -10.23
CA LYS A 208 2.35 47.77 -10.11
C LYS A 208 2.82 48.67 -11.26
N GLN A 209 2.49 48.30 -12.49
CA GLN A 209 2.80 49.13 -13.67
C GLN A 209 2.18 50.53 -13.57
N ARG A 210 0.97 50.65 -13.04
CA ARG A 210 0.29 51.94 -12.87
C ARG A 210 0.95 52.80 -11.80
N ILE A 211 1.36 52.20 -10.67
CA ILE A 211 2.06 52.87 -9.59
C ILE A 211 3.43 53.36 -10.06
N ASP A 212 4.16 52.52 -10.78
CA ASP A 212 5.47 52.86 -11.36
C ASP A 212 5.36 53.99 -12.40
N SER A 213 4.21 54.12 -13.06
CA SER A 213 3.92 55.18 -14.04
C SER A 213 3.43 56.50 -13.43
N LEU A 214 3.10 56.53 -12.13
CA LEU A 214 2.66 57.76 -11.47
C LEU A 214 3.86 58.69 -11.22
N PRO A 215 3.69 60.02 -11.36
CA PRO A 215 4.75 60.98 -11.07
C PRO A 215 5.19 60.83 -9.61
N LYS A 216 6.46 60.48 -9.40
CA LYS A 216 7.04 60.34 -8.06
C LYS A 216 6.90 61.66 -7.31
N PRO A 217 6.45 61.64 -6.04
CA PRO A 217 6.34 62.86 -5.25
C PRO A 217 7.71 63.55 -5.15
N ALA A 218 7.74 64.84 -5.47
CA ALA A 218 8.95 65.66 -5.58
C ALA A 218 9.68 65.95 -4.25
N ASN A 219 9.41 65.19 -3.18
CA ASN A 219 9.91 65.46 -1.83
C ASN A 219 10.95 64.43 -1.33
N GLN A 220 11.85 63.97 -2.20
CA GLN A 220 13.04 63.20 -1.80
C GLN A 220 14.32 63.57 -2.57
N ILE A 221 14.50 64.85 -2.97
CA ILE A 221 15.78 65.36 -3.51
C ILE A 221 16.36 66.48 -2.60
N ALA A 222 15.84 66.67 -1.38
CA ALA A 222 16.41 67.62 -0.44
C ALA A 222 16.45 67.05 0.98
N SER A 223 17.37 66.11 1.23
CA SER A 223 18.15 65.97 2.48
C SER A 223 19.02 64.72 2.40
N GLU A 224 20.21 64.88 1.80
CA GLU A 224 21.56 64.47 2.26
C GLU A 224 22.50 64.28 1.06
#